data_AF-A0A3B9IPK9-F1
#
_entry.id   AF-A0A3B9IPK9-F1
#
_cell.length_a   1.000
_cell.length_b   1.000
_cell.length_c   1.000
_cell.angle_alpha   90.00
_cell.angle_beta   90.00
_cell.angle_gamma   90.00
#
_symmetry.space_group_name_H-M   'P 1'
#
loop_
_entity.id
_entity.type
_entity.pdbx_description
1 polymer ?
#
loop_
_entity_poly.entity_id
_entity_poly.type
_entity_poly.pdbx_seq_one_letter_code
_entity_poly.pdbx_strand_id
1 'polypeptide(L)'
;PIDVIISPELEVARAIGRRLKVPGATDVIPFAGDRVYLVSLKAEASCPVVNTPLSQLTELFPDLTLRIVSIIRGDRMIVPTPRDQIIAGDQIYFVADRDHVPRAMAIFGFEEREARRIIVVGGGNIGLFLVSQLEKLQPRLNIKLIEADRHRAERIADQLTHSLVLSGSGLDPDLLGDANTGGAETIVTVTNDDESNILSALLAKRMGCKRAMALVNNPTYPPLISSLGVDVVINPRAVTVSRILQHVRRGRIHAVYSLQDGGGEIIEAD
;
A
#
# COMPACT_ATOMS: atom_id res chain seq x y z
N PRO A 1 -30.26 -16.60 5.96
CA PRO A 1 -29.42 -15.74 6.84
C PRO A 1 -28.13 -15.38 6.11
N ILE A 2 -27.63 -14.14 6.25
CA ILE A 2 -26.32 -13.73 5.72
C ILE A 2 -25.35 -13.76 6.89
N ASP A 3 -24.38 -14.69 6.85
CA ASP A 3 -23.46 -14.90 7.99
C ASP A 3 -22.24 -13.98 7.95
N VAL A 4 -21.84 -13.50 6.76
CA VAL A 4 -20.74 -12.54 6.58
C VAL A 4 -21.01 -11.59 5.41
N ILE A 5 -20.69 -10.31 5.63
CA ILE A 5 -20.72 -9.26 4.62
C ILE A 5 -19.27 -8.82 4.35
N ILE A 6 -18.85 -8.91 3.10
CA ILE A 6 -17.56 -8.40 2.62
C ILE A 6 -17.87 -7.19 1.73
N SER A 7 -17.40 -6.00 2.11
CA SER A 7 -17.42 -4.83 1.23
C SER A 7 -16.04 -4.65 0.60
N PRO A 8 -15.89 -4.87 -0.72
CA PRO A 8 -14.65 -4.66 -1.45
C PRO A 8 -14.03 -3.28 -1.19
N GLU A 9 -14.84 -2.24 -1.23
CA GLU A 9 -14.41 -0.85 -1.10
C GLU A 9 -13.80 -0.57 0.27
N LEU A 10 -14.42 -1.10 1.33
CA LEU A 10 -13.91 -0.97 2.69
C LEU A 10 -12.59 -1.73 2.87
N GLU A 11 -12.48 -2.94 2.34
CA GLU A 11 -11.25 -3.72 2.44
C GLU A 11 -10.09 -3.09 1.66
N VAL A 12 -10.38 -2.50 0.49
CA VAL A 12 -9.40 -1.74 -0.28
C VAL A 12 -8.93 -0.51 0.49
N ALA A 13 -9.85 0.29 1.03
CA ALA A 13 -9.49 1.47 1.80
C ALA A 13 -8.67 1.11 3.06
N ARG A 14 -9.00 0.00 3.76
CA ARG A 14 -8.18 -0.52 4.86
C ARG A 14 -6.80 -0.98 4.39
N ALA A 15 -6.70 -1.59 3.22
CA ALA A 15 -5.40 -2.00 2.66
C ALA A 15 -4.53 -0.78 2.34
N ILE A 16 -5.10 0.28 1.77
CA ILE A 16 -4.40 1.55 1.55
C ILE A 16 -3.96 2.17 2.88
N GLY A 17 -4.86 2.26 3.86
CA GLY A 17 -4.56 2.81 5.18
C GLY A 17 -3.40 2.10 5.90
N ARG A 18 -3.28 0.78 5.75
CA ARG A 18 -2.14 0.00 6.27
C ARG A 18 -0.82 0.37 5.57
N ARG A 19 -0.82 0.50 4.25
CA ARG A 19 0.37 0.88 3.46
C ARG A 19 0.83 2.32 3.73
N LEU A 20 -0.09 3.23 4.08
CA LEU A 20 0.25 4.60 4.48
C LEU A 20 1.02 4.68 5.80
N LYS A 21 0.74 3.76 6.73
CA LYS A 21 1.44 3.66 8.03
C LYS A 21 2.82 3.02 7.95
N VAL A 22 3.15 2.36 6.83
CA VAL A 22 4.44 1.70 6.62
C VAL A 22 5.07 2.27 5.34
N PRO A 23 5.82 3.39 5.45
CA PRO A 23 6.59 3.95 4.34
C PRO A 23 7.49 2.90 3.69
N GLY A 24 7.62 2.93 2.37
CA GLY A 24 8.37 1.93 1.59
C GLY A 24 7.66 0.61 1.30
N ALA A 25 6.58 0.29 2.01
CA ALA A 25 5.87 -0.98 1.81
C ALA A 25 5.00 -0.97 0.53
N THR A 26 5.09 -2.00 -0.28
CA THR A 26 4.16 -2.26 -1.39
C THR A 26 2.92 -3.03 -0.91
N ASP A 27 3.05 -3.89 0.10
CA ASP A 27 1.94 -4.53 0.83
C ASP A 27 2.16 -4.60 2.34
N VAL A 28 1.05 -4.59 3.08
CA VAL A 28 1.01 -4.75 4.54
C VAL A 28 -0.21 -5.57 4.92
N ILE A 29 0.01 -6.82 5.30
CA ILE A 29 -1.04 -7.80 5.60
C ILE A 29 -0.93 -8.24 7.06
N PRO A 30 -1.97 -8.03 7.88
CA PRO A 30 -1.98 -8.47 9.25
C PRO A 30 -2.26 -9.97 9.35
N PHE A 31 -1.56 -10.59 10.27
CA PHE A 31 -1.67 -11.98 10.68
C PHE A 31 -1.79 -12.05 12.22
N ALA A 32 -2.30 -13.16 12.73
CA ALA A 32 -2.39 -13.45 14.17
C ALA A 32 -3.12 -12.37 14.98
N GLY A 33 -4.15 -11.76 14.39
CA GLY A 33 -4.93 -10.67 15.01
C GLY A 33 -4.13 -9.39 15.22
N ASP A 34 -3.44 -8.91 14.17
CA ASP A 34 -2.58 -7.71 14.17
C ASP A 34 -1.32 -7.81 15.05
N ARG A 35 -0.93 -9.03 15.47
CA ARG A 35 0.34 -9.24 16.22
C ARG A 35 1.54 -9.35 15.30
N VAL A 36 1.34 -9.91 14.12
CA VAL A 36 2.38 -10.17 13.13
C VAL A 36 1.95 -9.56 11.81
N TYR A 37 2.89 -9.00 11.06
CA TYR A 37 2.65 -8.45 9.74
C TYR A 37 3.52 -9.14 8.72
N LEU A 38 2.90 -9.54 7.61
CA LEU A 38 3.58 -9.76 6.36
C LEU A 38 3.71 -8.39 5.66
N VAL A 39 4.94 -7.98 5.39
CA VAL A 39 5.25 -6.73 4.71
C VAL A 39 6.00 -7.06 3.44
N SER A 40 5.65 -6.36 2.37
CA SER A 40 6.37 -6.45 1.11
C SER A 40 6.96 -5.10 0.73
N LEU A 41 8.15 -5.10 0.13
CA LEU A 41 8.83 -3.91 -0.37
C LEU A 41 9.68 -4.22 -1.60
N LYS A 42 9.99 -3.19 -2.39
CA LYS A 42 10.95 -3.29 -3.49
C LYS A 42 12.33 -2.87 -3.00
N ALA A 43 13.33 -3.74 -3.18
CA ALA A 43 14.72 -3.43 -2.87
C ALA A 43 15.27 -2.45 -3.90
N GLU A 44 15.49 -1.20 -3.50
CA GLU A 44 16.14 -0.22 -4.36
C GLU A 44 17.64 -0.46 -4.45
N ALA A 45 18.31 0.11 -5.47
CA ALA A 45 19.77 0.01 -5.59
C ALA A 45 20.51 0.66 -4.40
N SER A 46 19.87 1.61 -3.71
CA SER A 46 20.32 2.28 -2.49
C SER A 46 20.07 1.47 -1.21
N CYS A 47 19.36 0.35 -1.28
CA CYS A 47 18.99 -0.44 -0.10
C CYS A 47 20.25 -0.99 0.60
N PRO A 48 20.46 -0.72 1.91
CA PRO A 48 21.71 -1.04 2.61
C PRO A 48 22.07 -2.54 2.66
N VAL A 49 21.06 -3.41 2.52
CA VAL A 49 21.21 -4.87 2.66
C VAL A 49 21.20 -5.60 1.31
N VAL A 50 21.26 -4.88 0.20
CA VAL A 50 21.46 -5.48 -1.13
C VAL A 50 22.83 -6.17 -1.19
N ASN A 51 22.90 -7.29 -1.89
CA ASN A 51 24.04 -8.21 -1.97
C ASN A 51 24.48 -8.82 -0.62
N THR A 52 23.63 -8.74 0.40
CA THR A 52 23.88 -9.37 1.71
C THR A 52 23.17 -10.73 1.76
N PRO A 53 23.88 -11.83 2.09
CA PRO A 53 23.25 -13.11 2.37
C PRO A 53 22.24 -13.02 3.52
N LEU A 54 21.13 -13.74 3.42
CA LEU A 54 20.08 -13.71 4.46
C LEU A 54 20.56 -14.22 5.83
N SER A 55 21.55 -15.12 5.85
CA SER A 55 22.26 -15.54 7.08
C SER A 55 22.94 -14.34 7.75
N GLN A 56 23.73 -13.60 6.99
CA GLN A 56 24.43 -12.41 7.48
C GLN A 56 23.47 -11.31 7.94
N LEU A 57 22.31 -11.16 7.31
CA LEU A 57 21.27 -10.22 7.76
C LEU A 57 20.83 -10.51 9.21
N THR A 58 20.67 -11.80 9.54
CA THR A 58 20.28 -12.23 10.89
C THR A 58 21.40 -11.96 11.91
N GLU A 59 22.65 -12.08 11.49
CA GLU A 59 23.83 -11.79 12.33
C GLU A 59 24.03 -10.30 12.58
N LEU A 60 23.79 -9.46 11.57
CA LEU A 60 23.90 -8.00 11.67
C LEU A 60 22.83 -7.39 12.58
N PHE A 61 21.65 -8.02 12.65
CA PHE A 61 20.50 -7.51 13.39
C PHE A 61 19.91 -8.58 14.32
N PRO A 62 20.66 -9.03 15.36
CA PRO A 62 20.26 -10.17 16.19
C PRO A 62 18.99 -9.91 17.03
N ASP A 63 18.73 -8.65 17.39
CA ASP A 63 17.53 -8.25 18.15
C ASP A 63 16.32 -7.93 17.26
N LEU A 64 16.42 -8.15 15.94
CA LEU A 64 15.35 -7.88 15.00
C LEU A 64 14.70 -9.18 14.56
N THR A 65 13.56 -9.49 15.16
CA THR A 65 12.73 -10.64 14.78
C THR A 65 12.06 -10.34 13.43
N LEU A 66 12.76 -10.70 12.34
CA LEU A 66 12.25 -10.65 10.98
C LEU A 66 12.58 -11.96 10.26
N ARG A 67 11.71 -12.39 9.35
CA ARG A 67 11.99 -13.53 8.48
C ARG A 67 11.60 -13.20 7.05
N ILE A 68 12.56 -13.24 6.13
CA ILE A 68 12.23 -13.21 4.70
C ILE A 68 11.55 -14.53 4.35
N VAL A 69 10.35 -14.45 3.76
CA VAL A 69 9.51 -15.60 3.42
C VAL A 69 9.39 -15.82 1.92
N SER A 70 9.59 -14.78 1.11
CA SER A 70 9.60 -14.87 -0.35
C SER A 70 10.42 -13.75 -0.96
N ILE A 71 11.09 -14.04 -2.07
CA ILE A 71 11.73 -13.06 -2.94
C ILE A 71 11.15 -13.25 -4.34
N ILE A 72 10.60 -12.18 -4.91
CA ILE A 72 10.20 -12.14 -6.32
C ILE A 72 11.28 -11.40 -7.09
N ARG A 73 11.90 -12.07 -8.06
CA ARG A 73 12.94 -11.52 -8.94
C ARG A 73 12.48 -11.62 -10.38
N GLY A 74 12.00 -10.51 -10.95
CA GLY A 74 11.27 -10.53 -12.21
C GLY A 74 10.02 -11.41 -12.06
N ASP A 75 9.87 -12.41 -12.92
CA ASP A 75 8.73 -13.35 -12.89
C ASP A 75 9.00 -14.60 -12.03
N ARG A 76 10.14 -14.66 -11.34
CA ARG A 76 10.52 -15.82 -10.53
C ARG A 76 10.22 -15.59 -9.06
N MET A 77 9.42 -16.48 -8.49
CA MET A 77 9.26 -16.61 -7.05
C MET A 77 10.34 -17.53 -6.47
N ILE A 78 11.01 -17.05 -5.43
CA ILE A 78 12.10 -17.75 -4.74
C ILE A 78 11.67 -17.96 -3.29
N VAL A 79 11.70 -19.21 -2.84
CA VAL A 79 11.61 -19.54 -1.41
C VAL A 79 13.02 -19.39 -0.82
N PRO A 80 13.25 -18.42 0.07
CA PRO A 80 14.60 -18.04 0.49
C PRO A 80 15.28 -19.09 1.38
N THR A 81 16.54 -19.33 1.10
CA THR A 81 17.51 -20.07 1.93
C THR A 81 18.49 -19.10 2.60
N PRO A 82 19.21 -19.49 3.66
CA PRO A 82 20.19 -18.60 4.32
C PRO A 82 21.33 -18.10 3.42
N ARG A 83 21.56 -18.75 2.26
CA ARG A 83 22.61 -18.38 1.30
C ARG A 83 22.13 -17.42 0.22
N ASP A 84 20.82 -17.31 0.03
CA ASP A 84 20.27 -16.39 -0.94
C ASP A 84 20.59 -14.95 -0.56
N GLN A 85 20.72 -14.11 -1.58
CA GLN A 85 21.01 -12.70 -1.46
C GLN A 85 19.87 -11.89 -2.04
N ILE A 86 19.63 -10.75 -1.41
CA ILE A 86 18.76 -9.70 -1.94
C ILE A 86 19.51 -8.97 -3.05
N ILE A 87 18.87 -8.77 -4.19
CA ILE A 87 19.41 -8.00 -5.31
C ILE A 87 18.50 -6.79 -5.57
N ALA A 88 19.07 -5.68 -6.04
CA ALA A 88 18.30 -4.51 -6.44
C ALA A 88 17.23 -4.90 -7.48
N GLY A 89 16.00 -4.40 -7.28
CA GLY A 89 14.83 -4.73 -8.07
C GLY A 89 14.02 -5.91 -7.53
N ASP A 90 14.55 -6.68 -6.56
CA ASP A 90 13.79 -7.72 -5.89
C ASP A 90 12.58 -7.13 -5.16
N GLN A 91 11.45 -7.81 -5.28
CA GLN A 91 10.30 -7.58 -4.42
C GLN A 91 10.37 -8.60 -3.27
N ILE A 92 10.67 -8.11 -2.08
CA ILE A 92 10.90 -8.91 -0.87
C ILE A 92 9.60 -9.00 -0.10
N TYR A 93 9.32 -10.18 0.47
CA TYR A 93 8.30 -10.38 1.49
C TYR A 93 8.96 -10.85 2.76
N PHE A 94 8.68 -10.15 3.86
CA PHE A 94 9.13 -10.56 5.18
C PHE A 94 7.99 -10.56 6.18
N VAL A 95 8.12 -11.39 7.20
CA VAL A 95 7.23 -11.43 8.35
C VAL A 95 7.97 -10.85 9.54
N ALA A 96 7.32 -9.97 10.29
CA ALA A 96 7.83 -9.40 11.53
C ALA A 96 6.70 -9.15 12.53
N ASP A 97 7.04 -9.11 13.81
CA ASP A 97 6.12 -8.64 14.85
C ASP A 97 5.75 -7.18 14.59
N ARG A 98 4.53 -6.78 14.97
CA ARG A 98 4.01 -5.42 14.75
C ARG A 98 4.99 -4.32 15.17
N ASP A 99 5.58 -4.47 16.35
CA ASP A 99 6.47 -3.46 16.94
C ASP A 99 7.84 -3.42 16.27
N HIS A 100 8.20 -4.48 15.52
CA HIS A 100 9.46 -4.59 14.79
C HIS A 100 9.37 -4.09 13.35
N VAL A 101 8.16 -3.89 12.80
CA VAL A 101 7.97 -3.41 11.42
C VAL A 101 8.75 -2.11 11.15
N PRO A 102 8.70 -1.05 11.98
CA PRO A 102 9.44 0.18 11.70
C PRO A 102 10.96 -0.05 11.64
N ARG A 103 11.50 -0.86 12.56
CA ARG A 103 12.94 -1.20 12.57
C ARG A 103 13.33 -2.06 11.39
N ALA A 104 12.45 -2.99 10.98
CA ALA A 104 12.62 -3.79 9.78
C ALA A 104 12.62 -2.91 8.52
N MET A 105 11.74 -1.93 8.40
CA MET A 105 11.76 -1.01 7.25
C MET A 105 13.04 -0.17 7.20
N ALA A 106 13.54 0.28 8.35
CA ALA A 106 14.79 1.05 8.43
C ALA A 106 16.01 0.29 7.90
N ILE A 107 16.15 -1.01 8.16
CA ILE A 107 17.29 -1.79 7.63
C ILE A 107 17.28 -1.90 6.09
N PHE A 108 16.10 -1.77 5.47
CA PHE A 108 15.96 -1.71 4.00
C PHE A 108 16.10 -0.30 3.44
N GLY A 109 16.46 0.70 4.28
CA GLY A 109 16.67 2.09 3.89
C GLY A 109 15.43 2.98 3.99
N PHE A 110 14.31 2.46 4.52
CA PHE A 110 13.09 3.24 4.71
C PHE A 110 13.01 3.78 6.14
N GLU A 111 13.73 4.87 6.42
CA GLU A 111 13.74 5.56 7.72
C GLU A 111 12.64 6.64 7.85
N GLU A 112 11.78 6.75 6.84
CA GLU A 112 10.78 7.80 6.76
C GLU A 112 9.72 7.64 7.86
N ARG A 113 9.29 8.78 8.41
CA ARG A 113 8.15 8.82 9.33
C ARG A 113 6.84 8.64 8.55
N GLU A 114 5.80 8.15 9.21
CA GLU A 114 4.44 8.07 8.65
C GLU A 114 4.05 9.36 7.91
N ALA A 115 3.45 9.21 6.73
CA ALA A 115 3.07 10.33 5.88
C ALA A 115 2.07 11.26 6.60
N ARG A 116 2.40 12.54 6.68
CA ARG A 116 1.60 13.61 7.28
C ARG A 116 0.87 14.47 6.26
N ARG A 117 1.37 14.56 5.03
CA ARG A 117 0.76 15.33 3.93
C ARG A 117 0.29 14.36 2.86
N ILE A 118 -1.02 14.08 2.84
CA ILE A 118 -1.63 13.09 1.98
C ILE A 118 -2.63 13.79 1.05
N ILE A 119 -2.54 13.46 -0.24
CA ILE A 119 -3.54 13.85 -1.22
C ILE A 119 -4.29 12.59 -1.65
N VAL A 120 -5.61 12.66 -1.64
CA VAL A 120 -6.48 11.60 -2.14
C VAL A 120 -7.23 12.14 -3.35
N VAL A 121 -7.18 11.44 -4.48
CA VAL A 121 -7.93 11.77 -5.69
C VAL A 121 -9.03 10.74 -5.86
N GLY A 122 -10.27 11.20 -5.91
CA GLY A 122 -11.48 10.38 -5.95
C GLY A 122 -12.17 10.31 -4.58
N GLY A 123 -13.30 10.99 -4.44
CA GLY A 123 -14.20 11.01 -3.30
C GLY A 123 -15.31 9.95 -3.36
N GLY A 124 -15.09 8.86 -4.10
CA GLY A 124 -15.97 7.68 -4.08
C GLY A 124 -16.02 7.00 -2.71
N ASN A 125 -16.57 5.78 -2.65
CA ASN A 125 -16.69 5.04 -1.39
C ASN A 125 -15.32 4.76 -0.74
N ILE A 126 -14.33 4.38 -1.55
CA ILE A 126 -12.96 4.09 -1.08
C ILE A 126 -12.31 5.35 -0.51
N GLY A 127 -12.26 6.43 -1.28
CA GLY A 127 -11.59 7.67 -0.87
C GLY A 127 -12.24 8.32 0.35
N LEU A 128 -13.58 8.43 0.36
CA LEU A 128 -14.31 8.98 1.50
C LEU A 128 -14.05 8.15 2.77
N PHE A 129 -14.14 6.82 2.70
CA PHE A 129 -13.91 5.96 3.86
C PHE A 129 -12.46 6.05 4.34
N LEU A 130 -11.48 6.04 3.42
CA LEU A 130 -10.06 6.19 3.74
C LEU A 130 -9.82 7.50 4.51
N VAL A 131 -10.25 8.63 3.96
CA VAL A 131 -10.05 9.95 4.57
C VAL A 131 -10.76 10.03 5.92
N SER A 132 -12.01 9.58 6.00
CA SER A 132 -12.80 9.55 7.25
C SER A 132 -12.12 8.73 8.36
N GLN A 133 -11.47 7.61 8.01
CA GLN A 133 -10.74 6.79 8.97
C GLN A 133 -9.43 7.46 9.41
N LEU A 134 -8.68 8.01 8.45
CA LEU A 134 -7.41 8.66 8.73
C LEU A 134 -7.57 9.90 9.62
N GLU A 135 -8.56 10.76 9.34
CA GLU A 135 -8.79 11.96 10.16
C GLU A 135 -9.21 11.63 11.60
N LYS A 136 -9.97 10.54 11.79
CA LYS A 136 -10.39 10.05 13.12
C LYS A 136 -9.23 9.47 13.92
N LEU A 137 -8.39 8.66 13.28
CA LEU A 137 -7.29 7.96 13.95
C LEU A 137 -6.08 8.86 14.14
N GLN A 138 -5.86 9.82 13.25
CA GLN A 138 -4.68 10.68 13.22
C GLN A 138 -5.06 12.14 12.90
N PRO A 139 -5.62 12.89 13.86
CA PRO A 139 -6.11 14.26 13.63
C PRO A 139 -5.04 15.27 13.20
N ARG A 140 -3.75 14.90 13.25
CA ARG A 140 -2.62 15.75 12.83
C ARG A 140 -2.23 15.55 11.37
N LEU A 141 -2.89 14.65 10.65
CA LEU A 141 -2.69 14.49 9.21
C LEU A 141 -3.27 15.69 8.47
N ASN A 142 -2.50 16.22 7.53
CA ASN A 142 -3.00 17.18 6.56
C ASN A 142 -3.43 16.39 5.33
N ILE A 143 -4.75 16.20 5.20
CA ILE A 143 -5.36 15.46 4.11
C ILE A 143 -6.13 16.41 3.21
N LYS A 144 -5.86 16.33 1.91
CA LYS A 144 -6.66 16.99 0.88
C LYS A 144 -7.31 15.94 -0.01
N LEU A 145 -8.61 16.07 -0.25
CA LEU A 145 -9.37 15.21 -1.13
C LEU A 145 -9.77 15.99 -2.39
N ILE A 146 -9.45 15.47 -3.57
CA ILE A 146 -9.86 16.01 -4.86
C ILE A 146 -11.01 15.15 -5.39
N GLU A 147 -12.14 15.77 -5.72
CA GLU A 147 -13.32 15.10 -6.30
C GLU A 147 -13.85 15.90 -7.50
N ALA A 148 -14.05 15.21 -8.63
CA ALA A 148 -14.46 15.85 -9.88
C ALA A 148 -15.94 16.25 -9.88
N ASP A 149 -16.81 15.42 -9.31
CA ASP A 149 -18.23 15.75 -9.19
C ASP A 149 -18.47 16.78 -8.08
N ARG A 150 -18.92 17.97 -8.46
CA ARG A 150 -19.13 19.08 -7.53
C ARG A 150 -20.12 18.74 -6.42
N HIS A 151 -21.25 18.12 -6.75
CA HIS A 151 -22.27 17.76 -5.75
C HIS A 151 -21.79 16.69 -4.77
N ARG A 152 -20.93 15.78 -5.22
CA ARG A 152 -20.25 14.80 -4.38
C ARG A 152 -19.22 15.48 -3.49
N ALA A 153 -18.41 16.39 -4.03
CA ALA A 153 -17.43 17.15 -3.27
C ALA A 153 -18.08 17.95 -2.12
N GLU A 154 -19.17 18.67 -2.40
CA GLU A 154 -19.96 19.41 -1.40
C GLU A 154 -20.46 18.48 -0.27
N ARG A 155 -21.07 17.34 -0.62
CA ARG A 155 -21.53 16.36 0.38
C ARG A 155 -20.42 15.74 1.22
N ILE A 156 -19.21 15.61 0.65
CA ILE A 156 -18.06 15.09 1.39
C ILE A 156 -17.51 16.16 2.32
N ALA A 157 -17.46 17.42 1.88
CA ALA A 157 -17.05 18.54 2.72
C ALA A 157 -17.93 18.68 3.97
N ASP A 158 -19.22 18.38 3.87
CA ASP A 158 -20.15 18.35 5.01
C ASP A 158 -19.88 17.20 6.00
N GLN A 159 -19.22 16.12 5.55
CA GLN A 159 -18.96 14.92 6.37
C GLN A 159 -17.59 14.92 7.02
N LEU A 160 -16.60 15.55 6.39
CA LEU A 160 -15.22 15.58 6.87
C LEU A 160 -14.99 16.79 7.76
N THR A 161 -14.32 16.59 8.89
CA THR A 161 -14.15 17.67 9.88
C THR A 161 -12.81 18.41 9.74
N HIS A 162 -11.76 17.70 9.33
CA HIS A 162 -10.39 18.22 9.34
C HIS A 162 -9.72 18.25 7.96
N SER A 163 -10.32 17.55 6.99
CA SER A 163 -9.76 17.38 5.66
C SER A 163 -10.31 18.45 4.70
N LEU A 164 -9.46 18.97 3.82
CA LEU A 164 -9.88 19.93 2.78
C LEU A 164 -10.40 19.18 1.57
N VAL A 165 -11.58 19.56 1.08
CA VAL A 165 -12.16 19.01 -0.16
C VAL A 165 -12.03 20.03 -1.28
N LEU A 166 -11.41 19.63 -2.39
CA LEU A 166 -11.25 20.41 -3.61
C LEU A 166 -12.14 19.80 -4.70
N SER A 167 -12.90 20.65 -5.39
CA SER A 167 -13.72 20.23 -6.52
C SER A 167 -12.97 20.44 -7.82
N GLY A 168 -12.79 19.38 -8.60
CA GLY A 168 -12.14 19.42 -9.90
C GLY A 168 -11.44 18.12 -10.27
N SER A 169 -10.81 18.10 -11.46
CA SER A 169 -10.17 16.90 -11.98
C SER A 169 -8.80 16.67 -11.37
N GLY A 170 -8.50 15.43 -10.96
CA GLY A 170 -7.15 15.03 -10.58
C GLY A 170 -6.14 15.02 -11.74
N LEU A 171 -6.61 15.26 -12.98
CA LEU A 171 -5.77 15.41 -14.17
C LEU A 171 -5.44 16.88 -14.48
N ASP A 172 -5.99 17.82 -13.72
CA ASP A 172 -5.71 19.25 -13.86
C ASP A 172 -4.42 19.62 -13.11
N PRO A 173 -3.32 19.96 -13.80
CA PRO A 173 -2.05 20.30 -13.15
C PRO A 173 -2.15 21.55 -12.27
N ASP A 174 -3.02 22.50 -12.61
CA ASP A 174 -3.18 23.74 -11.82
C ASP A 174 -3.85 23.41 -10.49
N LEU A 175 -4.90 22.58 -10.50
CA LEU A 175 -5.54 22.09 -9.29
C LEU A 175 -4.61 21.23 -8.42
N LEU A 176 -3.79 20.37 -9.04
CA LEU A 176 -2.76 19.63 -8.33
C LEU A 176 -1.71 20.57 -7.71
N GLY A 177 -1.43 21.70 -8.37
CA GLY A 177 -0.57 22.78 -7.88
C GLY A 177 -1.17 23.44 -6.63
N ASP A 178 -2.43 23.84 -6.69
CA ASP A 178 -3.19 24.42 -5.58
C ASP A 178 -3.33 23.44 -4.40
N ALA A 179 -3.45 22.15 -4.69
CA ALA A 179 -3.42 21.09 -3.70
C ALA A 179 -2.02 20.93 -3.06
N ASN A 180 -0.98 21.60 -3.55
CA ASN A 180 0.42 21.47 -3.14
C ASN A 180 0.94 20.02 -3.26
N THR A 181 0.63 19.38 -4.40
CA THR A 181 0.99 17.97 -4.65
C THR A 181 2.49 17.75 -4.68
N GLY A 182 3.28 18.73 -5.14
CA GLY A 182 4.74 18.64 -5.10
C GLY A 182 5.32 18.59 -3.68
N GLY A 183 4.63 19.16 -2.69
CA GLY A 183 5.01 19.08 -1.27
C GLY A 183 4.41 17.89 -0.52
N ALA A 184 3.57 17.08 -1.17
CA ALA A 184 2.91 15.93 -0.57
C ALA A 184 3.89 14.76 -0.36
N GLU A 185 3.71 14.05 0.74
CA GLU A 185 4.49 12.84 1.03
C GLU A 185 3.86 11.62 0.36
N THR A 186 2.54 11.62 0.18
CA THR A 186 1.87 10.56 -0.57
C THR A 186 0.65 11.10 -1.31
N ILE A 187 0.48 10.67 -2.55
CA ILE A 187 -0.78 10.75 -3.29
C ILE A 187 -1.42 9.37 -3.40
N VAL A 188 -2.73 9.30 -3.28
CA VAL A 188 -3.55 8.09 -3.41
C VAL A 188 -4.65 8.38 -4.43
N THR A 189 -4.65 7.68 -5.56
CA THR A 189 -5.65 7.86 -6.64
C THR A 189 -6.60 6.66 -6.68
N VAL A 190 -7.86 6.90 -6.37
CA VAL A 190 -8.89 5.87 -6.11
C VAL A 190 -10.23 6.19 -6.81
N THR A 191 -10.15 6.78 -8.00
CA THR A 191 -11.30 6.98 -8.89
C THR A 191 -11.72 5.66 -9.54
N ASN A 192 -12.85 5.67 -10.25
CA ASN A 192 -13.36 4.50 -10.98
C ASN A 192 -12.65 4.26 -12.32
N ASP A 193 -11.75 5.15 -12.73
CA ASP A 193 -11.07 5.13 -14.02
C ASP A 193 -9.57 4.86 -13.81
N ASP A 194 -9.08 3.75 -14.36
CA ASP A 194 -7.70 3.31 -14.15
C ASP A 194 -6.71 4.32 -14.75
N GLU A 195 -6.99 4.82 -15.96
CA GLU A 195 -6.20 5.80 -16.67
C GLU A 195 -6.07 7.11 -15.87
N SER A 196 -7.18 7.60 -15.31
CA SER A 196 -7.18 8.76 -14.42
C SER A 196 -6.32 8.51 -13.18
N ASN A 197 -6.44 7.34 -12.55
CA ASN A 197 -5.65 7.00 -11.37
C ASN A 197 -4.14 6.99 -11.68
N ILE A 198 -3.77 6.40 -12.81
CA ILE A 198 -2.39 6.28 -13.26
C ILE A 198 -1.83 7.64 -13.63
N LEU A 199 -2.53 8.40 -14.48
CA LEU A 199 -2.06 9.69 -14.95
C LEU A 199 -1.96 10.72 -13.81
N SER A 200 -2.95 10.80 -12.91
CA SER A 200 -2.88 11.66 -11.73
C SER A 200 -1.69 11.31 -10.82
N ALA A 201 -1.42 10.02 -10.62
CA ALA A 201 -0.26 9.56 -9.85
C ALA A 201 1.06 9.97 -10.51
N LEU A 202 1.18 9.79 -11.83
CA LEU A 202 2.38 10.17 -12.58
C LEU A 202 2.61 11.69 -12.62
N LEU A 203 1.54 12.48 -12.80
CA LEU A 203 1.60 13.95 -12.74
C LEU A 203 2.11 14.39 -11.36
N ALA A 204 1.56 13.83 -10.29
CA ALA A 204 2.00 14.12 -8.93
C ALA A 204 3.47 13.76 -8.68
N LYS A 205 3.94 12.60 -9.16
CA LYS A 205 5.38 12.23 -9.08
C LYS A 205 6.25 13.23 -9.82
N ARG A 206 5.84 13.65 -11.04
CA ARG A 206 6.56 14.66 -11.82
C ARG A 206 6.62 16.01 -11.11
N MET A 207 5.61 16.35 -10.31
CA MET A 207 5.55 17.58 -9.50
C MET A 207 6.37 17.50 -8.21
N GLY A 208 6.91 16.33 -7.84
CA GLY A 208 7.77 16.15 -6.67
C GLY A 208 7.14 15.37 -5.51
N CYS A 209 5.91 14.85 -5.67
CA CYS A 209 5.31 13.98 -4.66
C CYS A 209 6.21 12.76 -4.43
N LYS A 210 6.52 12.46 -3.16
CA LYS A 210 7.49 11.40 -2.82
C LYS A 210 6.99 10.03 -3.20
N ARG A 211 5.73 9.73 -2.85
CA ARG A 211 5.11 8.42 -3.05
C ARG A 211 3.76 8.56 -3.76
N ALA A 212 3.47 7.66 -4.69
CA ALA A 212 2.20 7.58 -5.38
C ALA A 212 1.62 6.18 -5.32
N MET A 213 0.36 6.11 -4.93
CA MET A 213 -0.43 4.88 -4.90
C MET A 213 -1.60 5.02 -5.85
N ALA A 214 -1.79 4.05 -6.74
CA ALA A 214 -2.89 4.06 -7.70
C ALA A 214 -3.75 2.80 -7.60
N LEU A 215 -5.06 3.00 -7.57
CA LEU A 215 -6.04 1.94 -7.74
C LEU A 215 -6.10 1.55 -9.22
N VAL A 216 -5.88 0.27 -9.52
CA VAL A 216 -5.90 -0.24 -10.89
C VAL A 216 -6.65 -1.56 -10.93
N ASN A 217 -7.71 -1.62 -11.74
CA ASN A 217 -8.54 -2.81 -11.92
C ASN A 217 -8.06 -3.70 -13.07
N ASN A 218 -7.47 -3.10 -14.09
CA ASN A 218 -6.96 -3.79 -15.27
C ASN A 218 -5.64 -4.52 -14.95
N PRO A 219 -5.60 -5.87 -15.03
CA PRO A 219 -4.41 -6.64 -14.66
C PRO A 219 -3.24 -6.49 -15.64
N THR A 220 -3.45 -5.89 -16.82
CA THR A 220 -2.40 -5.71 -17.84
C THR A 220 -1.47 -4.54 -17.52
N TYR A 221 -1.93 -3.62 -16.70
CA TYR A 221 -1.31 -2.33 -16.41
C TYR A 221 -0.16 -2.37 -15.37
N PRO A 222 -0.24 -3.12 -14.25
CA PRO A 222 0.75 -3.06 -13.18
C PRO A 222 2.23 -3.26 -13.58
N PRO A 223 2.58 -4.20 -14.50
CA PRO A 223 3.98 -4.38 -14.91
C PRO A 223 4.57 -3.14 -15.59
N LEU A 224 3.75 -2.39 -16.34
CA LEU A 224 4.16 -1.20 -17.08
C LEU A 224 4.25 0.04 -16.20
N ILE A 225 3.37 0.17 -15.21
CA ILE A 225 3.21 1.43 -14.47
C ILE A 225 4.20 1.55 -13.31
N SER A 226 4.63 0.42 -12.76
CA SER A 226 5.65 0.38 -11.71
C SER A 226 7.00 0.92 -12.19
N SER A 227 7.30 0.81 -13.49
CA SER A 227 8.50 1.39 -14.09
C SER A 227 8.35 2.88 -14.45
N LEU A 228 7.12 3.37 -14.55
CA LEU A 228 6.81 4.78 -14.83
C LEU A 228 6.83 5.67 -13.58
N GLY A 229 6.98 5.09 -12.38
CA GLY A 229 7.17 5.82 -11.13
C GLY A 229 5.97 5.80 -10.17
N VAL A 230 4.94 5.01 -10.44
CA VAL A 230 3.91 4.71 -9.43
C VAL A 230 4.47 3.67 -8.47
N ASP A 231 4.58 4.04 -7.20
CA ASP A 231 5.29 3.23 -6.20
C ASP A 231 4.45 2.04 -5.71
N VAL A 232 3.12 2.19 -5.67
CA VAL A 232 2.20 1.15 -5.20
C VAL A 232 0.99 1.04 -6.12
N VAL A 233 0.71 -0.17 -6.60
CA VAL A 233 -0.50 -0.48 -7.36
C VAL A 233 -1.45 -1.27 -6.47
N ILE A 234 -2.68 -0.80 -6.30
CA ILE A 234 -3.71 -1.48 -5.54
C ILE A 234 -4.68 -2.14 -6.51
N ASN A 235 -4.74 -3.47 -6.48
CA ASN A 235 -5.72 -4.27 -7.23
C ASN A 235 -6.92 -4.62 -6.33
N PRO A 236 -8.12 -4.04 -6.55
CA PRO A 236 -9.31 -4.34 -5.76
C PRO A 236 -9.73 -5.80 -5.77
N ARG A 237 -9.53 -6.48 -6.91
CA ARG A 237 -9.90 -7.89 -7.09
C ARG A 237 -9.04 -8.77 -6.20
N ALA A 238 -7.73 -8.56 -6.18
CA ALA A 238 -6.81 -9.31 -5.33
C ALA A 238 -7.12 -9.13 -3.83
N VAL A 239 -7.42 -7.90 -3.41
CA VAL A 239 -7.82 -7.60 -2.02
C VAL A 239 -9.12 -8.32 -1.65
N THR A 240 -10.12 -8.28 -2.53
CA THR A 240 -11.43 -8.90 -2.31
C THR A 240 -11.33 -10.42 -2.27
N VAL A 241 -10.61 -11.03 -3.22
CA VAL A 241 -10.39 -12.48 -3.28
C VAL A 241 -9.69 -12.97 -2.01
N SER A 242 -8.64 -12.27 -1.56
CA SER A 242 -7.95 -12.61 -0.32
C SER A 242 -8.91 -12.62 0.88
N ARG A 243 -9.82 -11.64 0.95
CA ARG A 243 -10.83 -11.57 2.02
C ARG A 243 -11.86 -12.69 1.95
N ILE A 244 -12.31 -13.06 0.74
CA ILE A 244 -13.23 -14.18 0.54
C ILE A 244 -12.56 -15.50 0.93
N LEU A 245 -11.33 -15.75 0.48
CA LEU A 245 -10.60 -16.98 0.77
C LEU A 245 -10.37 -17.18 2.28
N GLN A 246 -10.07 -16.10 3.01
CA GLN A 246 -9.98 -16.13 4.47
C GLN A 246 -11.29 -16.60 5.13
N HIS A 247 -12.44 -16.26 4.54
CA HIS A 247 -13.73 -16.65 5.07
C HIS A 247 -14.12 -18.08 4.67
N VAL A 248 -13.90 -18.47 3.41
CA VAL A 248 -14.24 -19.80 2.88
C VAL A 248 -13.42 -20.90 3.54
N ARG A 249 -12.14 -20.64 3.87
CA ARG A 249 -11.23 -21.62 4.48
C ARG A 249 -11.28 -21.63 6.03
N ARG A 250 -12.30 -21.00 6.64
CA ARG A 250 -12.49 -20.98 8.10
C ARG A 250 -12.49 -22.40 8.68
N GLY A 251 -11.70 -22.60 9.74
CA GLY A 251 -11.63 -23.84 10.52
C GLY A 251 -10.23 -24.44 10.65
N ARG A 252 -9.36 -24.24 9.64
CA ARG A 252 -7.91 -24.57 9.71
C ARG A 252 -7.01 -23.39 9.34
N ILE A 253 -7.58 -22.38 8.69
CA ILE A 253 -6.85 -21.23 8.15
C ILE A 253 -7.49 -19.95 8.69
N HIS A 254 -6.68 -19.12 9.35
CA HIS A 254 -7.10 -17.86 9.97
C HIS A 254 -6.90 -16.66 9.04
N ALA A 255 -5.90 -16.71 8.15
CA ALA A 255 -5.60 -15.70 7.15
C ALA A 255 -4.91 -16.32 5.93
N VAL A 256 -5.15 -15.76 4.74
CA VAL A 256 -4.48 -16.17 3.51
C VAL A 256 -4.20 -14.96 2.64
N TYR A 257 -3.00 -14.92 2.07
CA TYR A 257 -2.58 -13.90 1.12
C TYR A 257 -1.99 -14.56 -0.12
N SER A 258 -2.47 -14.16 -1.29
CA SER A 258 -1.96 -14.64 -2.57
C SER A 258 -0.81 -13.76 -3.05
N LEU A 259 0.31 -14.39 -3.40
CA LEU A 259 1.51 -13.77 -3.99
C LEU A 259 1.45 -13.92 -5.52
N GLN A 260 1.81 -12.88 -6.27
CA GLN A 260 1.82 -12.85 -7.75
C GLN A 260 0.60 -13.52 -8.39
N ASP A 261 -0.61 -13.01 -8.13
CA ASP A 261 -1.85 -13.52 -8.73
C ASP A 261 -2.04 -15.05 -8.64
N GLY A 262 -1.53 -15.68 -7.56
CA GLY A 262 -1.69 -17.11 -7.30
C GLY A 262 -0.44 -17.96 -7.56
N GLY A 263 0.71 -17.35 -7.87
CA GLY A 263 2.00 -18.05 -7.94
C GLY A 263 2.46 -18.66 -6.61
N GLY A 264 1.93 -18.17 -5.49
CA GLY A 264 2.13 -18.73 -4.15
C GLY A 264 1.11 -18.18 -3.15
N GLU A 265 0.99 -18.83 -1.99
CA GLU A 265 0.10 -18.38 -0.91
C GLU A 265 0.87 -18.35 0.42
N ILE A 266 0.62 -17.33 1.23
CA ILE A 266 1.02 -17.26 2.63
C ILE A 266 -0.21 -17.47 3.49
N ILE A 267 -0.13 -18.41 4.43
CA ILE A 267 -1.28 -18.92 5.18
C ILE A 267 -0.97 -18.86 6.69
N GLU A 268 -1.94 -18.38 7.47
CA GLU A 268 -2.01 -18.58 8.91
C GLU A 268 -2.87 -19.81 9.19
N ALA A 269 -2.34 -20.79 9.92
CA ALA A 269 -3.05 -22.00 10.29
C ALA A 269 -2.81 -22.34 11.77
N ASP A 270 -3.64 -23.22 12.32
CA ASP A 270 -3.50 -23.77 13.68
C ASP A 270 -2.22 -24.60 13.86
#